data_AF-M0MQP1-F1
#
_entry.id   AF-M0MQP1-F1
#
_cell.length_a   1.000
_cell.length_b   1.000
_cell.length_c   1.000
_cell.angle_alpha   90.00
_cell.angle_beta   90.00
_cell.angle_gamma   90.00
#
_symmetry.space_group_name_H-M   'P 1'
#
loop_
_entity.id
_entity.type
_entity.pdbx_description
1 polymer ?
#
loop_
_entity_poly.entity_id
_entity_poly.type
_entity_poly.pdbx_seq_one_letter_code
_entity_poly.pdbx_strand_id
1 'polypeptide(L)' 'MSLASAPRRQPWRYTCPRGHTSWEPTNNHLWCATCSRSSDPEVDPEFWELHDKRTGETVNHHDVLEEA' A
#
# COMPACT_ATOMS: atom_id res chain seq x y z
N MET A 1 -9.92 22.97 -17.78
CA MET A 1 -10.37 21.56 -17.73
C MET A 1 -9.33 20.82 -16.92
N SER A 2 -9.51 20.77 -15.61
CA SER A 2 -8.58 20.10 -14.70
C SER A 2 -9.20 18.76 -14.34
N LEU A 3 -8.73 17.69 -14.97
CA LEU A 3 -9.06 16.34 -14.52
C LEU A 3 -7.91 15.87 -13.63
N ALA A 4 -8.34 15.48 -12.43
CA ALA A 4 -7.58 15.20 -11.23
C ALA A 4 -6.29 14.41 -11.50
N SER A 5 -5.20 14.83 -10.83
CA SER A 5 -4.11 13.93 -10.53
C SER A 5 -4.73 12.71 -9.86
N ALA A 6 -4.53 11.52 -10.42
CA ALA A 6 -4.64 10.29 -9.65
C ALA A 6 -3.93 10.48 -8.29
N PRO A 7 -4.30 9.75 -7.22
CA PRO A 7 -3.60 9.83 -5.95
C PRO A 7 -2.14 9.76 -6.28
N ARG A 8 -1.38 10.80 -5.91
CA ARG A 8 0.07 10.75 -6.06
C ARG A 8 0.52 9.73 -5.03
N ARG A 9 0.44 8.44 -5.38
CA ARG A 9 0.89 7.29 -4.60
C ARG A 9 2.23 7.73 -4.03
N GLN A 10 2.26 8.02 -2.73
CA GLN A 10 3.47 8.49 -2.08
C GLN A 10 4.23 7.22 -1.69
N PRO A 11 5.00 6.61 -2.61
CA PRO A 11 5.54 5.27 -2.40
C PRO A 11 6.63 5.31 -1.31
N TRP A 12 7.11 6.51 -0.99
CA TRP A 12 8.06 6.81 0.09
C TRP A 12 7.39 6.86 1.47
N ARG A 13 6.07 7.13 1.52
CA ARG A 13 5.34 7.39 2.76
C ARG A 13 4.59 6.17 3.24
N TYR A 14 3.89 5.48 2.34
CA TYR A 14 3.09 4.30 2.69
C TYR A 14 3.83 3.02 2.31
N THR A 15 3.90 2.09 3.25
CA THR A 15 4.60 0.81 3.10
C THR A 15 3.66 -0.34 3.42
N CYS A 16 3.93 -1.54 2.92
CA CYS A 16 3.22 -2.73 3.37
C CYS A 16 3.48 -2.95 4.88
N PRO A 17 2.71 -3.78 5.59
CA PRO A 17 2.91 -4.03 7.02
C PRO A 17 4.32 -4.54 7.38
N ARG A 18 5.07 -5.04 6.39
CA ARG A 18 6.47 -5.48 6.52
C ARG A 18 7.50 -4.38 6.22
N GLY A 19 7.06 -3.21 5.75
CA GLY A 19 7.92 -2.07 5.42
C GLY A 19 8.36 -1.95 3.96
N HIS A 20 7.80 -2.74 3.04
CA HIS A 20 8.11 -2.64 1.61
C HIS A 20 7.36 -1.50 0.93
N THR A 21 7.97 -0.86 -0.06
CA THR A 21 7.36 0.20 -0.89
C THR A 21 6.86 -0.31 -2.24
N SER A 22 7.14 -1.57 -2.58
CA SER A 22 6.81 -2.22 -3.86
C SER A 22 5.42 -2.88 -3.84
N TRP A 23 4.44 -2.19 -3.27
CA TRP A 23 3.07 -2.65 -3.23
C TRP A 23 2.21 -1.91 -4.26
N GLU A 24 1.17 -2.57 -4.72
CA GLU A 24 0.25 -2.11 -5.75
C GLU A 24 -1.19 -2.34 -5.27
N PRO A 25 -2.07 -1.32 -5.32
CA PRO A 25 -3.49 -1.51 -5.10
C PRO A 25 -4.09 -2.26 -6.29
N THR A 26 -4.58 -3.44 -6.00
CA THR A 26 -5.52 -4.21 -6.79
C THR A 26 -6.94 -3.70 -6.48
N ASN A 27 -7.91 -4.05 -7.34
CA ASN A 27 -9.30 -3.58 -7.33
C ASN A 27 -9.95 -3.43 -5.92
N ASN A 28 -9.60 -4.29 -4.95
CA ASN A 28 -10.15 -4.27 -3.58
C ASN A 28 -9.12 -4.57 -2.46
N HIS A 29 -7.84 -4.69 -2.79
CA HIS A 29 -6.79 -5.02 -1.82
C HIS A 29 -5.46 -4.51 -2.33
N LEU A 30 -4.47 -4.43 -1.45
CA LEU A 30 -3.10 -4.12 -1.81
C LEU A 30 -2.33 -5.42 -1.97
N TRP A 31 -1.47 -5.45 -2.97
CA TRP A 31 -0.63 -6.58 -3.28
C TRP A 31 0.83 -6.17 -3.25
N CYS A 32 1.70 -6.88 -2.53
CA CYS A 32 3.13 -6.60 -2.53
C CYS A 32 3.91 -7.62 -3.35
N ALA A 33 4.60 -7.14 -4.39
CA ALA A 33 5.46 -7.96 -5.24
C ALA A 33 6.61 -8.63 -4.48
N THR A 34 7.13 -7.96 -3.44
CA THR A 34 8.20 -8.50 -2.59
C THR A 34 7.67 -9.59 -1.67
N CYS A 35 6.50 -9.39 -1.06
CA CYS A 35 5.85 -10.39 -0.22
C CYS A 35 5.46 -11.63 -1.05
N SER A 36 4.96 -11.43 -2.27
CA SER A 36 4.58 -12.54 -3.16
C SER A 36 5.78 -13.37 -3.64
N ARG A 37 6.97 -12.75 -3.68
CA ARG A 37 8.23 -13.43 -3.97
C ARG A 37 8.86 -14.08 -2.73
N SER A 38 8.33 -13.80 -1.53
CA SER A 38 8.82 -14.43 -0.31
C SER A 38 8.43 -15.90 -0.33
N SER A 39 9.33 -16.78 0.07
CA SER A 39 9.02 -18.21 0.29
C SER A 39 8.44 -18.48 1.68
N ASP A 40 8.11 -17.43 2.41
CA ASP A 40 7.59 -17.51 3.76
C ASP A 40 6.07 -17.77 3.70
N PRO A 41 5.59 -18.91 4.21
CA PRO A 41 4.17 -19.27 4.15
C PRO A 41 3.30 -18.45 5.12
N GLU A 42 3.91 -17.69 6.04
CA GLU A 42 3.21 -16.79 6.95
C GLU A 42 3.11 -15.37 6.37
N VAL A 43 3.79 -15.08 5.25
CA VAL A 43 3.74 -13.79 4.58
C VAL A 43 2.63 -13.79 3.53
N ASP A 44 1.55 -13.09 3.87
CA ASP A 44 0.49 -12.83 2.90
C ASP A 44 0.88 -11.65 1.99
N PRO A 45 0.92 -11.83 0.66
CA PRO A 45 1.16 -10.75 -0.26
C PRO A 45 -0.04 -9.80 -0.39
N GLU A 46 -1.23 -10.23 -0.01
CA GLU A 46 -2.47 -9.47 -0.07
C GLU A 46 -2.81 -8.87 1.30
N PHE A 47 -3.08 -7.56 1.34
CA PHE A 47 -3.37 -6.85 2.58
C PHE A 47 -4.24 -5.61 2.33
N TRP A 48 -4.90 -5.11 3.36
CA TRP A 48 -5.79 -3.95 3.27
C TRP A 48 -5.27 -2.72 4.01
N GLU A 49 -4.12 -2.85 4.65
CA GLU A 49 -3.57 -1.86 5.57
C GLU A 49 -2.14 -1.46 5.16
N LEU A 50 -1.87 -0.17 5.18
CA LEU A 50 -0.58 0.42 4.89
C LEU A 50 0.02 1.00 6.16
N HIS A 51 1.32 0.82 6.32
CA HIS A 51 2.07 1.49 7.36
C HIS A 51 2.55 2.85 6.84
N ASP A 52 2.06 3.93 7.45
CA ASP A 52 2.50 5.30 7.20
C ASP A 52 3.82 5.54 7.92
N LYS A 53 4.90 5.71 7.17
CA LYS A 53 6.25 5.96 7.70
C LYS A 53 6.43 7.38 8.26
N ARG A 54 5.52 8.31 7.96
CA ARG A 54 5.57 9.70 8.44
C ARG A 54 5.05 9.79 9.88
N THR A 55 3.96 9.11 10.19
CA THR A 55 3.32 9.10 11.51
C THR A 55 3.65 7.85 12.31
N GLY A 56 4.05 6.76 11.66
CA GLY A 56 4.26 5.45 12.27
C GLY A 56 2.96 4.68 12.51
N GLU A 57 1.85 5.14 11.93
CA GLU A 57 0.52 4.56 12.12
C GLU A 57 0.16 3.61 10.98
N THR A 58 -0.75 2.70 11.27
CA THR A 58 -1.32 1.81 10.25
C THR A 58 -2.62 2.42 9.76
N VAL A 59 -2.69 2.71 8.46
CA VAL A 59 -3.83 3.34 7.78
C VAL A 59 -4.47 2.34 6.84
N ASN A 60 -5.79 2.41 6.65
CA ASN A 60 -6.47 1.53 5.72
C ASN A 60 -6.22 1.98 4.27
N HIS A 61 -6.10 1.04 3.34
CA HIS A 61 -5.94 1.32 1.92
C HIS A 61 -7.07 2.20 1.37
N HIS A 62 -8.28 2.07 1.91
CA HIS A 62 -9.43 2.88 1.51
C HIS A 62 -9.18 4.36 1.80
N ASP A 63 -8.73 4.69 3.02
CA ASP A 63 -8.38 6.06 3.42
C ASP A 63 -7.28 6.67 2.54
N VAL A 64 -6.33 5.85 2.07
CA VAL A 64 -5.22 6.31 1.20
C VAL A 64 -5.64 6.42 -0.28
N LEU A 65 -6.59 5.60 -0.74
CA LEU A 65 -7.04 5.52 -2.14
C LEU A 65 -8.30 6.34 -2.43
N GLU A 66 -9.04 6.77 -1.41
CA GLU A 66 -10.17 7.70 -1.55
C GLU A 66 -9.72 9.16 -1.59
N GLU A 67 -8.62 9.51 -0.92
CA GLU A 67 -8.08 10.87 -0.77
C GLU A 67 -7.19 11.31 -1.96
N ALA A 68 -7.62 10.95 -3.16
CA ALA A 68 -6.76 10.45 -4.21
C ALA A 68 -7.03 11.01 -5.61
#